data_AF-A0A6P3XXM1-F1
#
_entry.id   AF-A0A6P3XXM1-F1
#
_cell.length_a   1.000
_cell.length_b   1.000
_cell.length_c   1.000
_cell.angle_alpha   90.00
_cell.angle_beta   90.00
_cell.angle_gamma   90.00
#
_symmetry.space_group_name_H-M   'P 1'
#
loop_
_entity.id
_entity.type
_entity.pdbx_description
1 polymer ?
#
loop_
_entity_poly.entity_id
_entity_poly.type
_entity_poly.pdbx_seq_one_letter_code
_entity_poly.pdbx_strand_id
1 'polypeptide(L)'
;MSCNTCQTKFSFFKKNIGCPSCGFSYCSKCLKYKCDVSNLGVKKVCGRCYSKLNNMKKSSPEATTSDISLPNTDKPLAPIDITMKLDSLENPVRPPVVIYKHTNRWDQFKKGLEPADQEIVDRLQKLKNKEQNIPSPSVDEIRRRLALLKDQDPEANGNSNVINIHQVDTRTDQEKTDDLIQEYLAQLELSSTSDSCKEIQEKLNSLRDEDDKTGANQSEREEIDDDEETVTKKLINKALAEAMLEAKYEKEELEDVEPMDSEIQHGSEDGDEKPTCVMCEQTKDLVQCMGCAGDLYCPVCFEDNHDEFEMEKHKATRYRPTEISLDD
;
A
#
# COMPACT_ATOMS: atom_id res chain seq x y z
N MET A 1 11.59 18.73 -12.62
CA MET A 1 11.85 17.41 -13.24
C MET A 1 13.32 17.02 -13.09
N SER A 2 13.62 15.79 -12.65
CA SER A 2 14.98 15.26 -12.46
C SER A 2 15.12 13.85 -13.07
N CYS A 3 16.35 13.38 -13.24
CA CYS A 3 16.64 12.06 -13.78
C CYS A 3 16.14 10.95 -12.86
N ASN A 4 15.35 10.01 -13.37
CA ASN A 4 14.78 8.88 -12.62
C ASN A 4 15.80 7.77 -12.25
N THR A 5 17.11 8.07 -12.25
CA THR A 5 18.16 7.14 -11.80
C THR A 5 19.16 7.84 -10.90
N CYS A 6 19.73 8.96 -11.35
CA CYS A 6 20.73 9.71 -10.57
C CYS A 6 20.17 10.96 -9.89
N GLN A 7 18.84 11.18 -9.95
CA GLN A 7 18.09 12.28 -9.34
C GLN A 7 18.60 13.70 -9.69
N THR A 8 19.46 13.80 -10.70
CA THR A 8 20.03 15.07 -11.13
C THR A 8 18.95 15.93 -11.78
N LYS A 9 18.82 17.18 -11.32
CA LYS A 9 17.90 18.17 -11.92
C LYS A 9 18.28 18.46 -13.37
N PHE A 10 17.28 18.51 -14.24
CA PHE A 10 17.49 18.93 -15.64
C PHE A 10 17.74 20.44 -15.70
N SER A 11 18.58 20.85 -16.65
CA SER A 11 19.00 22.23 -16.86
C SER A 11 19.44 22.38 -18.31
N PHE A 12 19.78 23.59 -18.76
CA PHE A 12 20.26 23.84 -20.13
C PHE A 12 21.44 22.93 -20.53
N PHE A 13 22.34 22.63 -19.60
CA PHE A 13 23.46 21.71 -19.83
C PHE A 13 23.10 20.22 -19.69
N LYS A 14 21.97 19.91 -19.05
CA LYS A 14 21.50 18.55 -18.79
C LYS A 14 20.12 18.36 -19.38
N LYS A 15 20.10 18.01 -20.66
CA LYS A 15 18.89 17.70 -21.41
C LYS A 15 18.11 16.56 -20.76
N ASN A 16 16.79 16.71 -20.77
CA ASN A 16 15.85 15.66 -20.41
C ASN A 16 15.64 14.73 -21.62
N ILE A 17 15.87 13.43 -21.46
CA ILE A 17 15.69 12.43 -22.52
C ILE A 17 14.80 11.31 -21.97
N GLY A 18 13.65 11.07 -22.61
CA GLY A 18 12.74 9.99 -22.26
C GLY A 18 13.26 8.62 -22.67
N CYS A 19 13.04 7.60 -21.85
CA CYS A 19 13.27 6.20 -22.25
C CYS A 19 12.12 5.71 -23.14
N PRO A 20 12.37 5.22 -24.37
CA PRO A 20 11.32 4.73 -25.26
C PRO A 20 10.50 3.54 -24.72
N SER A 21 11.06 2.79 -23.76
CA SER A 21 10.41 1.60 -23.20
C SER A 21 9.57 1.88 -21.95
N CYS A 22 9.87 2.93 -21.17
CA CYS A 22 9.15 3.21 -19.92
C CYS A 22 8.67 4.65 -19.76
N GLY A 23 8.92 5.53 -20.73
CA GLY A 23 8.46 6.92 -20.73
C GLY A 23 9.18 7.86 -19.74
N PHE A 24 9.87 7.33 -18.72
CA PHE A 24 10.51 8.18 -17.70
C PHE A 24 11.67 9.02 -18.25
N SER A 25 11.86 10.17 -17.63
CA SER A 25 12.92 11.14 -17.91
C SER A 25 14.27 10.72 -17.33
N TYR A 26 15.31 10.69 -18.17
CA TYR A 26 16.68 10.38 -17.79
C TYR A 26 17.67 11.42 -18.35
N CYS A 27 18.83 11.53 -17.72
CA CYS A 27 19.95 12.25 -18.31
C CYS A 27 20.69 11.36 -19.34
N SER A 28 21.44 11.98 -20.25
CA SER A 28 22.24 11.28 -21.27
C SER A 28 23.20 10.23 -20.70
N LYS A 29 23.69 10.43 -19.47
CA LYS A 29 24.57 9.49 -18.77
C LYS A 29 23.84 8.23 -18.30
N CYS A 30 22.58 8.36 -17.87
CA CYS A 30 21.78 7.24 -17.39
C CYS A 30 21.09 6.46 -18.52
N LEU A 31 20.82 7.11 -19.65
CA LEU A 31 20.24 6.50 -20.85
C LEU A 31 21.33 6.00 -21.81
N LYS A 32 22.13 5.01 -21.38
CA LYS A 32 23.34 4.56 -22.09
C LYS A 32 23.18 3.23 -22.85
N TYR A 33 22.19 2.42 -22.49
CA TYR A 33 22.08 1.05 -23.00
C TYR A 33 21.33 1.03 -24.32
N LYS A 34 21.89 0.43 -25.37
CA LYS A 34 21.22 0.29 -26.67
C LYS A 34 20.46 -1.04 -26.68
N CYS A 35 19.16 -1.00 -26.94
CA CYS A 35 18.39 -2.21 -27.22
C CYS A 35 17.42 -1.97 -28.38
N ASP A 36 17.04 -3.05 -29.03
CA ASP A 36 15.96 -3.04 -30.00
C ASP A 36 14.63 -2.98 -29.24
N VAL A 37 13.87 -1.91 -29.47
CA VAL A 37 12.54 -1.70 -28.86
C VAL A 37 11.51 -2.00 -29.94
N SER A 38 10.61 -2.95 -29.65
CA SER A 38 9.53 -3.34 -30.55
C SER A 38 8.84 -2.09 -31.11
N ASN A 39 8.85 -1.96 -32.44
CA ASN A 39 8.28 -0.86 -33.25
C ASN A 39 9.15 0.40 -33.47
N LEU A 40 10.31 0.59 -32.82
CA LEU A 40 11.14 1.80 -32.99
C LEU A 40 12.63 1.53 -33.30
N GLY A 41 13.02 0.27 -33.44
CA GLY A 41 14.39 -0.14 -33.74
C GLY A 41 15.37 0.08 -32.58
N VAL A 42 16.67 0.12 -32.90
CA VAL A 42 17.74 0.24 -31.91
C VAL A 42 17.79 1.64 -31.30
N LYS A 43 17.26 1.79 -30.08
CA LYS A 43 17.27 3.04 -29.32
C LYS A 43 17.97 2.90 -27.96
N LYS A 44 18.35 4.04 -27.37
CA LYS A 44 18.93 4.08 -26.03
C LYS A 44 17.82 4.01 -24.99
N VAL A 45 17.94 3.07 -24.06
CA VAL A 45 17.02 2.84 -22.94
C VAL A 45 17.73 2.94 -21.59
N CYS A 46 16.94 3.04 -20.52
CA CYS A 46 17.46 3.01 -19.16
C CYS A 46 17.89 1.58 -18.77
N GLY A 47 18.75 1.46 -17.75
CA GLY A 47 19.28 0.15 -17.33
C GLY A 47 18.21 -0.84 -16.88
N ARG A 48 17.12 -0.37 -16.27
CA ARG A 48 16.00 -1.22 -15.85
C ARG A 48 15.30 -1.85 -17.06
N CYS A 49 14.99 -1.06 -18.08
CA CYS A 49 14.40 -1.56 -19.32
C CYS A 49 15.37 -2.48 -20.05
N TYR A 50 16.65 -2.12 -20.15
CA TYR A 50 17.65 -2.99 -20.77
C TYR A 50 17.69 -4.39 -20.13
N SER A 51 17.70 -4.49 -18.80
CA SER A 51 17.67 -5.78 -18.11
C SER A 51 16.38 -6.56 -18.37
N LYS A 52 15.23 -5.88 -18.37
CA LYS A 52 13.93 -6.52 -18.67
C LYS A 52 13.89 -7.07 -20.10
N LEU A 53 14.24 -6.26 -21.10
CA LEU A 53 14.25 -6.70 -22.50
C LEU A 53 15.31 -7.78 -22.76
N ASN A 54 16.48 -7.70 -22.11
CA ASN A 54 17.53 -8.70 -22.29
C ASN A 54 17.17 -10.05 -21.64
N ASN A 55 16.47 -10.03 -20.49
CA ASN A 55 15.99 -11.27 -19.87
C ASN A 55 14.91 -11.94 -20.73
N MET A 56 14.01 -11.15 -21.35
CA MET A 56 13.01 -11.68 -22.30
C MET A 56 13.65 -12.28 -23.56
N LYS A 57 14.79 -11.76 -24.01
CA LYS A 57 15.55 -12.34 -25.14
C LYS A 57 16.26 -13.64 -24.78
N LYS A 58 16.69 -13.83 -23.52
CA LYS A 58 17.36 -15.07 -23.08
C LYS A 58 16.40 -16.25 -22.89
N SER A 59 15.11 -16.00 -22.76
CA SER A 59 14.05 -17.01 -22.71
C SER A 59 13.52 -17.42 -24.10
N SER A 60 14.14 -16.97 -25.20
CA SER A 60 13.70 -17.31 -26.56
C SER A 60 14.90 -17.70 -27.44
N PRO A 61 14.98 -18.95 -27.92
CA PRO A 61 15.63 -19.28 -29.18
C PRO A 61 14.62 -19.07 -30.33
N GLU A 62 15.13 -18.58 -31.46
CA GLU A 62 14.34 -18.18 -32.63
C GLU A 62 13.65 -19.34 -33.36
N ALA A 63 12.40 -19.06 -33.77
CA ALA A 63 11.69 -19.48 -34.98
C ALA A 63 11.49 -20.98 -35.29
N THR A 64 10.24 -21.47 -35.16
CA THR A 64 9.36 -21.75 -36.33
C THR A 64 7.94 -22.16 -35.88
N THR A 65 6.95 -21.44 -36.40
CA THR A 65 5.56 -21.81 -36.69
C THR A 65 4.93 -23.01 -35.97
N SER A 66 3.91 -22.74 -35.13
CA SER A 66 2.54 -23.29 -35.21
C SER A 66 1.88 -23.30 -33.82
N ASP A 67 0.75 -22.63 -33.75
CA ASP A 67 -0.48 -22.95 -33.01
C ASP A 67 -0.49 -24.03 -31.89
N ILE A 68 -1.27 -23.68 -30.85
CA ILE A 68 -2.00 -24.52 -29.88
C ILE A 68 -1.29 -24.90 -28.56
N SER A 69 -1.86 -24.30 -27.51
CA SER A 69 -2.14 -24.82 -26.15
C SER A 69 -1.00 -25.20 -25.19
N LEU A 70 -1.15 -24.67 -23.97
CA LEU A 70 -0.60 -25.23 -22.73
C LEU A 70 -0.97 -26.72 -22.61
N PRO A 71 -0.04 -27.54 -22.12
CA PRO A 71 -0.41 -28.55 -21.15
C PRO A 71 0.48 -28.47 -19.91
N ASN A 72 -0.20 -28.40 -18.76
CA ASN A 72 0.32 -28.88 -17.49
C ASN A 72 0.81 -30.31 -17.66
N THR A 73 2.08 -30.58 -17.39
CA THR A 73 2.52 -31.89 -16.89
C THR A 73 3.73 -31.71 -16.00
N ASP A 74 3.55 -32.05 -14.73
CA ASP A 74 4.60 -32.40 -13.79
C ASP A 74 5.56 -33.41 -14.43
N LYS A 75 6.78 -32.97 -14.75
CA LYS A 75 7.90 -33.86 -15.07
C LYS A 75 9.06 -33.46 -14.19
N PRO A 76 9.59 -34.38 -13.35
CA PRO A 76 10.77 -34.08 -12.55
C PRO A 76 11.94 -33.81 -13.51
N LEU A 77 12.56 -32.65 -13.32
CA LEU A 77 13.77 -32.26 -14.05
C LEU A 77 14.81 -33.38 -13.93
N ALA A 78 15.33 -33.84 -15.06
CA ALA A 78 16.44 -34.81 -15.07
C ALA A 78 17.60 -34.24 -14.23
N PRO A 79 18.26 -35.04 -13.38
CA PRO A 79 19.41 -34.60 -12.61
C PRO A 79 20.46 -34.04 -13.57
N ILE A 80 20.71 -32.74 -13.46
CA ILE A 80 21.78 -32.09 -14.21
C ILE A 80 23.07 -32.73 -13.69
N ASP A 81 23.75 -33.48 -14.54
CA ASP A 81 25.04 -34.07 -14.20
C ASP A 81 26.07 -32.94 -14.06
N ILE A 82 26.24 -32.50 -12.81
CA ILE A 82 27.06 -31.37 -12.41
C ILE A 82 28.54 -31.63 -12.76
N THR A 83 28.92 -32.91 -12.89
CA THR A 83 30.29 -33.35 -13.17
C THR A 83 30.75 -32.92 -14.56
N MET A 84 29.97 -33.18 -15.61
CA MET A 84 30.32 -32.76 -16.99
C MET A 84 30.38 -31.24 -17.16
N LYS A 85 29.58 -30.48 -16.39
CA LYS A 85 29.62 -29.00 -16.42
C LYS A 85 30.84 -28.43 -15.69
N LEU A 86 31.32 -29.10 -14.65
CA LEU A 86 32.54 -28.70 -13.92
C LEU A 86 33.79 -28.96 -14.76
N ASP A 87 33.87 -30.12 -15.42
CA ASP A 87 34.99 -30.45 -16.33
C ASP A 87 35.07 -29.48 -17.53
N SER A 88 33.91 -28.98 -17.99
CA SER A 88 33.85 -27.98 -19.08
C SER A 88 34.31 -26.57 -18.65
N LEU A 89 34.37 -26.29 -17.34
CA LEU A 89 34.86 -25.02 -16.78
C LEU A 89 36.36 -25.07 -16.42
N GLU A 90 36.92 -26.28 -16.29
CA GLU A 90 38.34 -26.48 -16.07
C GLU A 90 39.08 -26.29 -17.40
N ASN A 91 39.65 -25.11 -17.58
CA ASN A 91 40.41 -24.76 -18.79
C ASN A 91 41.91 -25.09 -18.57
N PRO A 92 42.42 -26.25 -19.04
CA PRO A 92 43.76 -26.73 -18.70
C PRO A 92 44.91 -25.91 -19.32
N VAL A 93 44.60 -24.92 -20.16
CA VAL A 93 45.58 -24.06 -20.85
C VAL A 93 45.93 -22.79 -20.04
N ARG A 94 45.23 -22.51 -18.93
CA ARG A 94 45.62 -21.38 -18.06
C ARG A 94 46.80 -21.82 -17.18
N PRO A 95 47.93 -21.10 -17.17
CA PRO A 95 48.96 -21.33 -16.15
C PRO A 95 48.31 -21.21 -14.77
N PRO A 96 48.78 -21.99 -13.76
CA PRO A 96 48.19 -21.94 -12.43
C PRO A 96 48.11 -20.49 -11.99
N VAL A 97 46.90 -20.03 -11.68
CA VAL A 97 46.71 -18.72 -11.06
C VAL A 97 47.42 -18.82 -9.72
N VAL A 98 48.66 -18.32 -9.69
CA VAL A 98 49.35 -18.08 -8.44
C VAL A 98 48.52 -17.01 -7.75
N ILE A 99 47.60 -17.44 -6.89
CA ILE A 99 46.96 -16.56 -5.93
C ILE A 99 48.10 -16.19 -4.97
N TYR A 100 48.85 -15.15 -5.34
CA TYR A 100 49.57 -14.39 -4.33
C TYR A 100 48.49 -13.96 -3.35
N LYS A 101 48.47 -14.56 -2.16
CA LYS A 101 47.66 -14.08 -1.04
C LYS A 101 47.95 -12.59 -0.96
N HIS A 102 47.02 -11.76 -1.44
CA HIS A 102 47.16 -10.33 -1.35
C HIS A 102 47.42 -10.04 0.12
N THR A 103 48.61 -9.49 0.41
CA THR A 103 49.05 -9.10 1.74
C THR A 103 47.89 -8.46 2.48
N ASN A 104 47.59 -8.92 3.69
CA ASN A 104 46.50 -8.47 4.54
C ASN A 104 46.15 -7.00 4.29
N ARG A 105 44.98 -6.74 3.70
CA ARG A 105 44.46 -5.39 3.47
C ARG A 105 44.49 -4.53 4.75
N TRP A 106 44.38 -5.17 5.91
CA TRP A 106 44.52 -4.57 7.24
C TRP A 106 45.93 -4.02 7.52
N ASP A 107 46.98 -4.70 7.08
CA ASP A 107 48.37 -4.25 7.26
C ASP A 107 48.70 -3.05 6.36
N GLN A 108 48.00 -2.91 5.23
CA GLN A 108 48.06 -1.70 4.39
C GLN A 108 47.40 -0.50 5.09
N PHE A 109 46.32 -0.72 5.84
CA PHE A 109 45.67 0.35 6.62
C PHE A 109 46.50 0.78 7.83
N LYS A 110 47.31 -0.11 8.42
CA LYS A 110 48.21 0.24 9.52
C LYS A 110 49.43 1.06 9.08
N LYS A 111 49.81 0.97 7.80
CA LYS A 111 51.00 1.63 7.28
C LYS A 111 50.78 3.14 7.16
N GLY A 112 51.50 3.92 7.98
CA GLY A 112 51.45 5.38 7.97
C GLY A 112 50.51 6.02 8.99
N LEU A 113 49.90 5.21 9.86
CA LEU A 113 49.05 5.68 10.97
C LEU A 113 49.86 5.86 12.26
N GLU A 114 49.42 6.79 13.10
CA GLU A 114 49.93 6.98 14.46
C GLU A 114 49.56 5.77 15.35
N PRO A 115 50.34 5.43 16.40
CA PRO A 115 50.07 4.26 17.25
C PRO A 115 48.63 4.13 17.77
N ALA A 116 47.96 5.24 18.11
CA ALA A 116 46.56 5.23 18.53
C ALA A 116 45.62 4.75 17.42
N ASP A 117 45.85 5.19 16.18
CA ASP A 117 45.03 4.80 15.03
C ASP A 117 45.32 3.35 14.61
N GLN A 118 46.54 2.85 14.81
CA GLN A 118 46.87 1.44 14.58
C GLN A 118 46.08 0.52 15.53
N GLU A 119 45.93 0.90 16.79
CA GLU A 119 45.11 0.17 17.77
C GLU A 119 43.62 0.15 17.38
N ILE A 120 43.11 1.25 16.82
CA ILE A 120 41.74 1.32 16.29
C ILE A 120 41.56 0.32 15.14
N VAL A 121 42.52 0.27 14.20
CA VAL A 121 42.49 -0.70 13.09
C VAL A 121 42.50 -2.15 13.61
N ASP A 122 43.29 -2.43 14.64
CA ASP A 122 43.32 -3.75 15.30
C ASP A 122 42.00 -4.11 15.98
N ARG A 123 41.37 -3.15 16.66
CA ARG A 123 40.06 -3.34 17.28
C ARG A 123 38.97 -3.59 16.24
N LEU A 124 39.00 -2.87 15.12
CA LEU A 124 38.07 -3.06 14.00
C LEU A 124 38.25 -4.43 13.34
N GLN A 125 39.50 -4.89 13.19
CA GLN A 125 39.78 -6.23 12.69
C GLN A 125 39.21 -7.31 13.61
N LYS A 126 39.38 -7.17 14.93
CA LYS A 126 38.80 -8.10 15.93
C LYS A 126 37.27 -8.10 15.90
N LEU A 127 36.63 -6.93 15.79
CA LEU A 127 35.17 -6.82 15.69
C LEU A 127 34.63 -7.48 14.44
N LYS A 128 35.26 -7.26 13.27
CA LYS A 128 34.85 -7.91 12.03
C LYS A 128 34.98 -9.43 12.10
N ASN A 129 36.08 -9.94 12.66
CA ASN A 129 36.26 -11.38 12.86
C ASN A 129 35.18 -11.94 13.80
N LYS A 130 34.73 -11.17 14.79
CA LYS A 130 33.64 -11.56 15.70
C LYS A 130 32.27 -11.58 14.99
N GLU A 131 31.96 -10.57 14.16
CA GLU A 131 30.73 -10.53 13.35
C GLU A 131 30.67 -11.66 12.32
N GLN A 132 31.79 -11.98 11.69
CA GLN A 132 31.86 -13.11 10.73
C GLN A 132 31.71 -14.48 11.42
N ASN A 133 31.90 -14.55 12.73
CA ASN A 133 31.67 -15.76 13.53
C ASN A 133 30.26 -15.84 14.12
N ILE A 134 29.36 -14.88 13.83
CA ILE A 134 27.94 -15.04 14.13
C ILE A 134 27.39 -16.00 13.07
N PRO A 135 26.98 -17.22 13.44
CA PRO A 135 26.38 -18.14 12.48
C PRO A 135 25.16 -17.46 11.88
N SER A 136 25.09 -17.39 10.55
CA SER A 136 23.85 -16.96 9.89
C SER A 136 22.71 -17.85 10.40
N PRO A 137 21.57 -17.27 10.84
CA PRO A 137 20.45 -18.06 11.33
C PRO A 137 20.08 -19.14 10.31
N SER A 138 19.83 -20.36 10.78
CA SER A 138 19.40 -21.46 9.91
C SER A 138 18.10 -21.08 9.21
N VAL A 139 17.88 -21.58 7.99
CA VAL A 139 16.64 -21.37 7.23
C VAL A 139 15.40 -21.76 8.04
N ASP A 140 15.52 -22.77 8.90
CA ASP A 140 14.42 -23.23 9.76
C ASP A 140 14.13 -22.25 10.91
N GLU A 141 15.17 -21.62 11.46
CA GLU A 141 15.01 -20.57 12.47
C GLU A 141 14.40 -19.30 11.84
N ILE A 142 14.82 -18.96 10.62
CA ILE A 142 14.22 -17.85 9.86
C ILE A 142 12.74 -18.13 9.59
N ARG A 143 12.39 -19.36 9.17
CA ARG A 143 10.99 -19.77 8.97
C ARG A 143 10.18 -19.66 10.24
N ARG A 144 10.70 -20.16 11.37
CA ARG A 144 10.03 -20.06 12.68
C ARG A 144 9.79 -18.61 13.09
N ARG A 145 10.81 -17.74 12.96
CA ARG A 145 10.68 -16.31 13.27
C ARG A 145 9.65 -15.61 12.38
N LEU A 146 9.63 -15.94 11.08
CA LEU A 146 8.64 -15.39 10.14
C LEU A 146 7.23 -15.87 10.43
N ALA A 147 7.05 -17.11 10.91
CA ALA A 147 5.75 -17.63 11.30
C ALA A 147 5.21 -16.87 12.53
N LEU A 148 6.03 -16.70 13.57
CA LEU A 148 5.66 -15.91 14.75
C LEU A 148 5.34 -14.45 14.42
N LEU A 149 6.09 -13.83 13.50
CA LEU A 149 5.82 -12.45 13.05
C LEU A 149 4.53 -12.31 12.22
N LYS A 150 3.99 -13.42 11.72
CA LYS A 150 2.75 -13.47 10.94
C LYS A 150 1.58 -14.03 11.75
N ASP A 151 1.76 -14.20 13.06
CA ASP A 151 0.80 -14.88 13.96
C ASP A 151 0.39 -16.27 13.44
N GLN A 152 1.33 -16.96 12.78
CA GLN A 152 1.17 -18.32 12.27
C GLN A 152 1.93 -19.31 13.16
N ASP A 153 1.33 -20.47 13.41
CA ASP A 153 1.97 -21.54 14.17
C ASP A 153 3.20 -22.10 13.42
N PRO A 154 4.40 -22.09 14.03
CA PRO A 154 5.64 -22.53 13.37
C PRO A 154 5.72 -24.04 13.12
N GLU A 155 4.90 -24.82 13.83
CA GLU A 155 4.83 -26.29 13.74
C GLU A 155 3.61 -26.77 12.93
N ALA A 156 2.75 -25.85 12.47
CA ALA A 156 1.63 -26.19 11.60
C ALA A 156 2.15 -26.57 10.22
N ASN A 157 2.34 -27.88 10.04
CA ASN A 157 2.86 -28.53 8.85
C ASN A 157 2.09 -28.09 7.58
N GLY A 158 2.64 -27.12 6.83
CA GLY A 158 2.33 -26.81 5.42
C GLY A 158 0.90 -26.34 5.06
N ASN A 159 -0.06 -26.45 5.97
CA ASN A 159 -1.49 -26.30 5.68
C ASN A 159 -2.19 -25.24 6.54
N SER A 160 -1.43 -24.45 7.31
CA SER A 160 -2.02 -23.27 7.96
C SER A 160 -2.39 -22.25 6.88
N ASN A 161 -3.66 -21.86 6.87
CA ASN A 161 -4.27 -20.90 5.95
C ASN A 161 -3.30 -19.78 5.58
N VAL A 162 -2.65 -19.91 4.42
CA VAL A 162 -2.01 -18.76 3.79
C VAL A 162 -3.18 -17.86 3.43
N ILE A 163 -3.45 -16.86 4.27
CA ILE A 163 -4.43 -15.81 4.00
C ILE A 163 -4.04 -15.24 2.65
N ASN A 164 -4.78 -15.61 1.61
CA ASN A 164 -4.54 -15.14 0.28
C ASN A 164 -5.05 -13.71 0.22
N ILE A 165 -4.16 -12.77 0.52
CA ILE A 165 -4.38 -11.32 0.48
C ILE A 165 -4.86 -10.81 -0.90
N HIS A 166 -4.87 -11.67 -1.92
CA HIS A 166 -5.37 -11.37 -3.27
C HIS A 166 -6.68 -12.10 -3.60
N GLN A 167 -7.28 -12.82 -2.66
CA GLN A 167 -8.59 -13.43 -2.87
C GLN A 167 -9.66 -12.35 -2.79
N VAL A 168 -10.43 -12.22 -3.87
CA VAL A 168 -11.58 -11.30 -3.91
C VAL A 168 -12.62 -11.79 -2.91
N ASP A 169 -13.04 -10.91 -2.01
CA ASP A 169 -14.09 -11.21 -1.03
C ASP A 169 -15.40 -11.48 -1.78
N THR A 170 -15.85 -12.75 -1.75
CA THR A 170 -17.09 -13.19 -2.40
C THR A 170 -18.30 -13.08 -1.49
N ARG A 171 -18.13 -12.62 -0.24
CA ARG A 171 -19.23 -12.46 0.71
C ARG A 171 -20.14 -11.32 0.27
N THR A 172 -21.43 -11.48 0.57
CA THR A 172 -22.42 -10.41 0.39
C THR A 172 -22.14 -9.26 1.35
N ASP A 173 -22.63 -8.06 1.04
CA ASP A 173 -22.40 -6.90 1.91
C ASP A 173 -23.05 -7.07 3.29
N GLN A 174 -24.17 -7.81 3.38
CA GLN A 174 -24.79 -8.19 4.65
C GLN A 174 -23.90 -9.13 5.48
N GLU A 175 -23.31 -10.14 4.86
CA GLU A 175 -22.40 -11.05 5.56
C GLU A 175 -21.14 -10.32 6.06
N LYS A 176 -20.66 -9.31 5.31
CA LYS A 176 -19.53 -8.47 5.76
C LYS A 176 -19.91 -7.62 6.97
N THR A 177 -21.11 -7.04 6.99
CA THR A 177 -21.57 -6.25 8.14
C THR A 177 -21.75 -7.12 9.36
N ASP A 178 -22.32 -8.32 9.20
CA ASP A 178 -22.55 -9.24 10.32
C ASP A 178 -21.23 -9.74 10.91
N ASP A 179 -20.24 -10.06 10.07
CA ASP A 179 -18.89 -10.45 10.50
C ASP A 179 -18.18 -9.33 11.27
N LEU A 180 -18.28 -8.09 10.79
CA LEU A 180 -17.72 -6.91 11.47
C LEU A 180 -18.39 -6.67 12.83
N ILE A 181 -19.71 -6.82 12.91
CA ILE A 181 -20.46 -6.71 14.17
C ILE A 181 -19.98 -7.81 15.14
N GLN A 182 -19.82 -9.03 14.66
CA GLN A 182 -19.35 -10.15 15.47
C GLN A 182 -17.93 -9.92 16.01
N GLU A 183 -17.02 -9.38 15.20
CA GLU A 183 -15.67 -9.00 15.64
C GLU A 183 -15.72 -7.98 16.79
N TYR A 184 -16.55 -6.94 16.66
CA TYR A 184 -16.69 -5.91 17.68
C TYR A 184 -17.26 -6.47 19.00
N LEU A 185 -18.27 -7.34 18.90
CA LEU A 185 -18.86 -8.01 20.06
C LEU A 185 -17.86 -8.92 20.77
N ALA A 186 -17.06 -9.69 20.02
CA ALA A 186 -16.02 -10.54 20.59
C ALA A 186 -14.95 -9.72 21.32
N GLN A 187 -14.59 -8.54 20.80
CA GLN A 187 -13.65 -7.63 21.46
C GLN A 187 -14.21 -7.06 22.77
N LEU A 188 -15.50 -6.74 22.81
CA LEU A 188 -16.19 -6.32 24.03
C LEU A 188 -16.24 -7.44 25.07
N GLU A 189 -16.54 -8.68 24.67
CA GLU A 189 -16.53 -9.83 25.58
C GLU A 189 -15.16 -10.00 26.24
N LEU A 190 -14.07 -10.00 25.48
CA LEU A 190 -12.70 -10.07 26.00
C LEU A 190 -12.37 -8.92 26.98
N SER A 191 -12.84 -7.70 26.70
CA SER A 191 -12.64 -6.55 27.58
C SER A 191 -13.43 -6.64 28.90
N SER A 192 -14.56 -7.33 28.88
CA SER A 192 -15.46 -7.48 30.04
C SER A 192 -15.05 -8.65 30.95
N THR A 193 -14.45 -9.70 30.40
CA THR A 193 -14.04 -10.91 31.13
C THR A 193 -12.64 -10.82 31.74
N SER A 194 -11.93 -9.70 31.59
CA SER A 194 -10.57 -9.58 32.12
C SER A 194 -10.56 -9.53 33.65
N ASP A 195 -10.49 -10.71 34.26
CA ASP A 195 -10.14 -10.95 35.66
C ASP A 195 -8.81 -10.25 36.04
N SER A 196 -7.98 -9.95 35.04
CA SER A 196 -6.76 -9.14 35.15
C SER A 196 -7.00 -7.76 35.78
N CYS A 197 -8.14 -7.11 35.50
CA CYS A 197 -8.44 -5.82 36.14
C CYS A 197 -8.73 -5.98 37.64
N LYS A 198 -9.36 -7.09 38.05
CA LYS A 198 -9.63 -7.41 39.46
C LYS A 198 -8.35 -7.83 40.19
N GLU A 199 -7.50 -8.63 39.57
CA GLU A 199 -6.21 -9.05 40.13
C GLU A 199 -5.26 -7.85 40.35
N ILE A 200 -5.23 -6.90 39.39
CA ILE A 200 -4.47 -5.66 39.53
C ILE A 200 -5.07 -4.78 40.65
N GLN A 201 -6.39 -4.70 40.75
CA GLN A 201 -7.08 -3.96 41.82
C GLN A 201 -6.74 -4.52 43.21
N GLU A 202 -6.82 -5.85 43.39
CA GLU A 202 -6.47 -6.50 44.66
C GLU A 202 -5.00 -6.29 45.03
N LYS A 203 -4.10 -6.33 44.04
CA LYS A 203 -2.69 -6.06 44.25
C LYS A 203 -2.42 -4.60 44.64
N LEU A 204 -3.14 -3.64 44.04
CA LEU A 204 -3.04 -2.22 44.40
C LEU A 204 -3.57 -1.95 45.81
N ASN A 205 -4.68 -2.57 46.19
CA ASN A 205 -5.22 -2.45 47.55
C ASN A 205 -4.24 -3.03 48.60
N SER A 206 -3.68 -4.22 48.32
CA SER A 206 -2.68 -4.85 49.19
C SER A 206 -1.41 -4.00 49.38
N LEU A 207 -1.02 -3.23 48.36
CA LEU A 207 0.13 -2.31 48.43
C LEU A 207 -0.21 -1.02 49.18
N ARG A 208 -1.46 -0.55 49.10
CA ARG A 208 -1.92 0.67 49.77
C ARG A 208 -2.02 0.49 51.29
N ASP A 209 -2.38 -0.71 51.75
CA ASP A 209 -2.46 -1.06 53.17
C ASP A 209 -1.08 -1.14 53.87
N GLU A 210 0.01 -1.31 53.10
CA GLU A 210 1.38 -1.40 53.63
C GLU A 210 2.05 -0.01 53.79
N ASP A 211 1.60 1.01 53.07
CA ASP A 211 2.17 2.37 53.10
C ASP A 211 1.51 3.30 54.15
N ASP A 212 0.42 2.88 54.80
CA ASP A 212 -0.36 3.71 55.74
C ASP A 212 0.11 3.59 57.22
N LYS A 213 1.42 3.44 57.44
CA LYS A 213 2.04 3.40 58.79
C LYS A 213 3.04 4.51 59.09
N THR A 214 3.11 5.57 58.27
CA THR A 214 3.87 6.77 58.65
C THR A 214 3.21 8.06 58.17
N GLY A 215 2.43 8.69 59.06
CA GLY A 215 2.24 10.14 59.06
C GLY A 215 0.79 10.62 59.09
N ALA A 216 0.19 10.62 60.28
CA ALA A 216 -1.01 11.41 60.53
C ALA A 216 -0.74 12.91 60.34
N ASN A 217 -1.57 13.59 59.56
CA ASN A 217 -1.93 14.98 59.82
C ASN A 217 -3.35 15.26 59.31
N GLN A 218 -4.17 15.76 60.22
CA GLN A 218 -5.58 16.06 60.08
C GLN A 218 -5.80 17.19 59.08
N SER A 219 -6.73 16.99 58.16
CA SER A 219 -7.57 18.07 57.64
C SER A 219 -8.96 17.51 57.39
N GLU A 220 -9.95 18.02 58.13
CA GLU A 220 -11.35 17.87 57.80
C GLU A 220 -11.57 18.35 56.38
N ARG A 221 -11.84 17.40 55.48
CA ARG A 221 -12.35 17.68 54.15
C ARG A 221 -13.48 16.68 53.94
N GLU A 222 -14.70 17.19 53.88
CA GLU A 222 -15.82 16.43 53.38
C GLU A 222 -15.51 16.06 51.92
N GLU A 223 -14.95 14.88 51.72
CA GLU A 223 -14.88 14.28 50.40
C GLU A 223 -16.19 13.52 50.21
N ILE A 224 -17.06 14.10 49.39
CA ILE A 224 -18.14 13.37 48.73
C ILE A 224 -17.42 12.40 47.80
N ASP A 225 -17.14 11.21 48.32
CA ASP A 225 -16.76 10.03 47.55
C ASP A 225 -18.02 9.56 46.81
N ASP A 226 -18.41 10.32 45.78
CA ASP A 226 -19.41 9.88 44.82
C ASP A 226 -18.73 8.75 44.04
N ASP A 227 -18.90 7.51 44.54
CA ASP A 227 -18.48 6.26 43.90
C ASP A 227 -18.67 6.40 42.38
N GLU A 228 -17.63 6.19 41.56
CA GLU A 228 -17.69 6.29 40.09
C GLU A 228 -18.87 5.48 39.51
N GLU A 229 -19.26 4.41 40.21
CA GLU A 229 -20.45 3.60 39.91
C GLU A 229 -21.78 4.38 40.07
N THR A 230 -21.87 5.29 41.04
CA THR A 230 -23.03 6.17 41.21
C THR A 230 -23.08 7.27 40.15
N VAL A 231 -21.92 7.79 39.74
CA VAL A 231 -21.81 8.80 38.66
C VAL A 231 -22.22 8.19 37.32
N THR A 232 -21.73 6.99 37.01
CA THR A 232 -22.11 6.25 35.79
C THR A 232 -23.59 5.88 35.79
N LYS A 233 -24.16 5.42 36.91
CA LYS A 233 -25.62 5.16 37.03
C LYS A 233 -26.43 6.43 36.82
N LYS A 234 -26.02 7.58 37.40
CA LYS A 234 -26.67 8.88 37.18
C LYS A 234 -26.62 9.28 35.69
N LEU A 235 -25.50 9.06 35.02
CA LEU A 235 -25.31 9.38 33.60
C LEU A 235 -26.17 8.49 32.68
N ILE A 236 -26.22 7.18 32.93
CA ILE A 236 -27.06 6.23 32.17
C ILE A 236 -28.54 6.58 32.33
N ASN A 237 -28.99 6.85 33.56
CA ASN A 237 -30.39 7.24 33.80
C ASN A 237 -30.74 8.56 33.10
N LYS A 238 -29.79 9.50 33.03
CA LYS A 238 -29.97 10.75 32.29
C LYS A 238 -30.12 10.51 30.79
N ALA A 239 -29.26 9.69 30.20
CA ALA A 239 -29.33 9.36 28.77
C ALA A 239 -30.63 8.62 28.40
N LEU A 240 -31.08 7.68 29.24
CA LEU A 240 -32.35 6.98 29.03
C LEU A 240 -33.56 7.93 29.12
N ALA A 241 -33.53 8.89 30.04
CA ALA A 241 -34.58 9.90 30.16
C ALA A 241 -34.59 10.86 28.95
N GLU A 242 -33.42 11.24 28.44
CA GLU A 242 -33.29 12.07 27.23
C GLU A 242 -33.82 11.33 25.99
N ALA A 243 -33.46 10.07 25.77
CA ALA A 243 -33.99 9.26 24.67
C ALA A 243 -35.52 9.07 24.74
N MET A 244 -36.08 8.92 25.94
CA MET A 244 -37.53 8.86 26.13
C MET A 244 -38.24 10.18 25.84
N LEU A 245 -37.56 11.32 26.07
CA LEU A 245 -38.10 12.64 25.71
C LEU A 245 -38.02 12.84 24.20
N GLU A 246 -36.88 12.53 23.58
CA GLU A 246 -36.68 12.63 22.13
C GLU A 246 -37.70 11.78 21.36
N ALA A 247 -37.95 10.53 21.77
CA ALA A 247 -38.99 9.68 21.18
C ALA A 247 -40.42 10.21 21.38
N LYS A 248 -40.68 11.01 22.43
CA LYS A 248 -41.98 11.68 22.59
C LYS A 248 -42.09 12.90 21.68
N TYR A 249 -41.02 13.67 21.52
CA TYR A 249 -40.99 14.83 20.62
C TYR A 249 -41.03 14.41 19.15
N GLU A 250 -40.31 13.36 18.73
CA GLU A 250 -40.44 12.78 17.38
C GLU A 250 -41.87 12.31 17.09
N LYS A 251 -42.55 11.77 18.10
CA LYS A 251 -43.94 11.32 17.96
C LYS A 251 -44.93 12.48 17.87
N GLU A 252 -44.69 13.59 18.57
CA GLU A 252 -45.48 14.82 18.47
C GLU A 252 -45.20 15.58 17.17
N GLU A 253 -43.97 15.54 16.62
CA GLU A 253 -43.60 16.18 15.34
C GLU A 253 -44.15 15.45 14.11
N LEU A 254 -44.48 14.16 14.24
CA LEU A 254 -45.13 13.34 13.20
C LEU A 254 -46.66 13.43 13.17
N GLU A 255 -47.31 14.03 14.19
CA GLU A 255 -48.78 14.22 14.18
C GLU A 255 -49.24 15.47 13.41
N ASP A 256 -48.33 16.41 13.08
CA ASP A 256 -48.65 17.69 12.40
C ASP A 256 -48.15 17.79 10.94
N VAL A 257 -47.63 16.71 10.33
CA VAL A 257 -47.24 16.71 8.91
C VAL A 257 -47.80 15.48 8.19
N GLU A 258 -48.75 15.69 7.28
CA GLU A 258 -49.29 14.65 6.40
C GLU A 258 -48.15 13.98 5.59
N PRO A 259 -48.22 12.66 5.33
CA PRO A 259 -47.15 11.93 4.67
C PRO A 259 -47.11 12.29 3.17
N MET A 260 -46.07 13.02 2.75
CA MET A 260 -45.66 13.04 1.35
C MET A 260 -44.95 11.72 1.04
N ASP A 261 -45.60 10.88 0.23
CA ASP A 261 -45.02 9.67 -0.35
C ASP A 261 -43.78 10.02 -1.18
N SER A 262 -42.59 9.78 -0.63
CA SER A 262 -41.34 9.79 -1.38
C SER A 262 -41.12 8.41 -2.02
N GLU A 263 -41.77 8.18 -3.16
CA GLU A 263 -41.25 7.23 -4.14
C GLU A 263 -39.99 7.84 -4.79
N ILE A 264 -38.88 7.11 -4.71
CA ILE A 264 -37.65 7.44 -5.43
C ILE A 264 -37.91 7.16 -6.91
N GLN A 265 -38.47 8.14 -7.61
CA GLN A 265 -38.44 8.23 -9.07
C GLN A 265 -37.25 9.11 -9.46
N HIS A 266 -36.31 8.52 -10.19
CA HIS A 266 -35.22 9.25 -10.83
C HIS A 266 -35.81 10.30 -11.79
N GLY A 267 -35.83 11.55 -11.32
CA GLY A 267 -35.64 12.77 -12.09
C GLY A 267 -36.70 13.08 -13.14
N SER A 268 -37.71 13.84 -12.75
CA SER A 268 -38.12 15.08 -13.45
C SER A 268 -39.48 15.57 -12.95
N GLU A 269 -39.55 16.47 -11.96
CA GLU A 269 -40.68 17.39 -11.82
C GLU A 269 -40.18 18.78 -11.36
N ASP A 270 -40.10 19.65 -12.38
CA ASP A 270 -40.47 21.06 -12.41
C ASP A 270 -39.71 22.13 -11.60
N GLY A 271 -38.85 22.84 -12.35
CA GLY A 271 -38.45 24.20 -11.99
C GLY A 271 -37.27 24.74 -12.79
N ASP A 272 -37.40 24.96 -14.11
CA ASP A 272 -36.51 25.83 -14.92
C ASP A 272 -34.98 25.72 -14.67
N GLU A 273 -34.45 24.53 -14.39
CA GLU A 273 -33.00 24.35 -14.29
C GLU A 273 -32.38 24.45 -15.69
N LYS A 274 -32.00 25.67 -16.04
CA LYS A 274 -31.31 25.96 -17.30
C LYS A 274 -30.10 25.04 -17.42
N PRO A 275 -29.88 24.41 -18.59
CA PRO A 275 -28.70 23.62 -18.82
C PRO A 275 -27.45 24.47 -18.56
N THR A 276 -26.55 23.96 -17.72
CA THR A 276 -25.27 24.57 -17.32
C THR A 276 -24.10 23.71 -17.81
N CYS A 277 -22.90 24.28 -17.80
CA CYS A 277 -21.67 23.53 -18.06
C CYS A 277 -21.34 22.63 -16.86
N VAL A 278 -20.96 21.37 -17.10
CA VAL A 278 -20.62 20.41 -16.04
C VAL A 278 -19.41 20.86 -15.21
N MET A 279 -18.54 21.67 -15.81
CA MET A 279 -17.31 22.18 -15.16
C MET A 279 -17.47 23.59 -14.57
N CYS A 280 -18.55 24.31 -14.91
CA CYS A 280 -18.77 25.68 -14.43
C CYS A 280 -20.24 26.10 -14.55
N GLU A 281 -20.66 27.09 -13.77
CA GLU A 281 -22.06 27.55 -13.75
C GLU A 281 -22.50 28.36 -15.00
N GLN A 282 -21.75 28.28 -16.11
CA GLN A 282 -22.11 28.97 -17.35
C GLN A 282 -23.27 28.29 -18.07
N THR A 283 -24.23 29.09 -18.52
CA THR A 283 -25.45 28.66 -19.23
C THR A 283 -25.50 29.10 -20.69
N LYS A 284 -24.45 29.77 -21.19
CA LYS A 284 -24.38 30.34 -22.53
C LYS A 284 -23.46 29.53 -23.43
N ASP A 285 -23.83 29.43 -24.71
CA ASP A 285 -23.03 28.81 -25.77
C ASP A 285 -22.51 27.40 -25.44
N LEU A 286 -23.37 26.58 -24.83
CA LEU A 286 -23.02 25.22 -24.44
C LEU A 286 -22.75 24.34 -25.66
N VAL A 287 -21.74 23.50 -25.54
CA VAL A 287 -21.38 22.45 -26.48
C VAL A 287 -21.60 21.10 -25.82
N GLN A 288 -22.26 20.21 -26.54
CA GLN A 288 -22.50 18.84 -26.14
C GLN A 288 -21.37 17.93 -26.65
N CYS A 289 -20.76 17.16 -25.76
CA CYS A 289 -19.72 16.20 -26.12
C CYS A 289 -20.33 14.84 -26.47
N MET A 290 -20.12 14.37 -27.71
CA MET A 290 -20.59 13.04 -28.15
C MET A 290 -19.75 11.87 -27.60
N GLY A 291 -18.57 12.15 -27.04
CA GLY A 291 -17.70 11.15 -26.42
C GLY A 291 -17.97 10.93 -24.92
N CYS A 292 -18.45 11.97 -24.23
CA CYS A 292 -18.79 11.96 -22.81
C CYS A 292 -20.30 11.81 -22.60
N ALA A 293 -20.92 10.83 -23.26
CA ALA A 293 -22.35 10.49 -23.09
C ALA A 293 -23.35 11.67 -23.24
N GLY A 294 -22.98 12.76 -23.93
CA GLY A 294 -23.83 13.92 -24.12
C GLY A 294 -23.70 15.03 -23.07
N ASP A 295 -22.62 15.06 -22.29
CA ASP A 295 -22.33 16.11 -21.30
C ASP A 295 -22.18 17.50 -21.93
N LEU A 296 -22.64 18.53 -21.21
CA LEU A 296 -22.62 19.94 -21.64
C LEU A 296 -21.42 20.69 -21.06
N TYR A 297 -20.69 21.39 -21.92
CA TYR A 297 -19.54 22.21 -21.54
C TYR A 297 -19.65 23.60 -22.17
N CYS A 298 -19.02 24.62 -21.58
CA CYS A 298 -18.76 25.85 -22.32
C CYS A 298 -17.54 25.66 -23.25
N PRO A 299 -17.33 26.51 -24.27
CA PRO A 299 -16.25 26.33 -25.24
C PRO A 299 -14.85 26.27 -24.59
N VAL A 300 -14.64 27.04 -23.53
CA VAL A 300 -13.38 27.09 -22.78
C VAL A 300 -13.17 25.79 -22.01
N CYS A 301 -14.16 25.36 -21.21
CA CYS A 301 -14.07 24.11 -20.46
C CYS A 301 -14.00 22.88 -21.38
N PHE A 302 -14.58 22.94 -22.57
CA PHE A 302 -14.47 21.86 -23.55
C PHE A 302 -13.02 21.74 -24.03
N GLU A 303 -12.39 22.81 -24.48
CA GLU A 303 -11.01 22.81 -24.99
C GLU A 303 -9.96 22.53 -23.91
N ASP A 304 -10.20 23.01 -22.68
CA ASP A 304 -9.30 22.78 -21.53
C ASP A 304 -9.32 21.33 -21.04
N ASN A 305 -10.46 20.61 -21.19
CA ASN A 305 -10.62 19.24 -20.70
C ASN A 305 -10.56 18.19 -21.81
N HIS A 306 -10.54 18.60 -23.09
CA HIS A 306 -10.44 17.70 -24.23
C HIS A 306 -9.21 18.07 -25.06
N ASP A 307 -8.08 17.44 -24.70
CA ASP A 307 -6.81 17.62 -25.41
C ASP A 307 -6.94 17.32 -26.91
N GLU A 308 -6.06 17.90 -27.73
CA GLU A 308 -6.05 17.76 -29.20
C GLU A 308 -6.00 16.30 -29.69
N PHE A 309 -5.52 15.38 -28.84
CA PHE A 309 -5.48 13.95 -29.09
C PHE A 309 -6.82 13.23 -28.77
N GLU A 310 -7.66 13.80 -27.91
CA GLU A 310 -8.96 13.26 -27.50
C GLU A 310 -10.12 13.84 -28.32
N MET A 311 -9.95 15.02 -28.92
CA MET A 311 -10.90 15.65 -29.86
C MET A 311 -11.25 14.76 -31.08
N GLU A 312 -10.41 13.77 -31.41
CA GLU A 312 -10.71 12.81 -32.49
C GLU A 312 -11.88 11.87 -32.12
N LYS A 313 -12.05 11.57 -30.82
CA LYS A 313 -13.12 10.73 -30.29
C LYS A 313 -14.25 11.56 -29.69
N HIS A 314 -13.93 12.71 -29.12
CA HIS A 314 -14.86 13.56 -28.39
C HIS A 314 -15.20 14.77 -29.27
N LYS A 315 -16.24 14.61 -30.10
CA LYS A 315 -16.72 15.69 -30.98
C LYS A 315 -17.72 16.57 -30.24
N ALA A 316 -17.50 17.88 -30.26
CA ALA A 316 -18.44 18.88 -29.76
C ALA A 316 -19.48 19.25 -30.83
N THR A 317 -20.75 19.23 -30.44
CA THR A 317 -21.88 19.76 -31.20
C THR A 317 -22.54 20.90 -30.43
N ARG A 318 -22.91 21.99 -31.12
CA ARG A 318 -23.61 23.10 -30.45
C ARG A 318 -24.93 22.62 -29.87
N TYR A 319 -25.09 22.79 -28.57
CA TYR A 319 -26.32 22.45 -27.89
C TYR A 319 -27.41 23.45 -28.28
N ARG A 320 -28.55 22.93 -28.74
CA ARG A 320 -29.76 23.71 -28.97
C ARG A 320 -30.83 23.17 -28.03
N PRO A 321 -31.39 23.99 -27.12
CA PRO A 321 -32.53 23.58 -26.33
C PRO A 321 -33.65 23.15 -27.28
N THR A 322 -34.10 21.91 -27.16
CA THR A 322 -35.34 21.47 -27.78
C THR A 322 -36.47 22.07 -26.94
N GLU A 323 -37.02 23.19 -27.39
CA GLU A 323 -38.32 23.63 -26.91
C GLU A 323 -39.33 22.56 -27.34
N ILE A 324 -39.76 21.73 -26.39
CA ILE A 324 -40.94 20.88 -26.56
C ILE A 324 -42.12 21.82 -26.45
N SER A 325 -42.61 22.29 -27.60
CA SER A 325 -43.90 22.96 -27.72
C SER A 325 -45.00 21.96 -27.37
N LEU A 326 -45.50 22.01 -26.14
CA LEU A 326 -46.80 21.45 -25.79
C LEU A 326 -47.87 22.44 -26.28
N ASP A 327 -48.21 22.34 -27.56
CA ASP A 327 -49.45 22.90 -28.11
C ASP A 327 -50.35 21.73 -28.56
N ASP A 328 -51.61 21.80 -28.11
CA ASP A 328 -52.82 21.02 -28.39
C ASP A 328 -53.01 19.63 -27.72
#